data_AF-D7N798-F1
#
_entry.id   AF-D7N798-F1
#
_cell.length_a   1.000
_cell.length_b   1.000
_cell.length_c   1.000
_cell.angle_alpha   90.00
_cell.angle_beta   90.00
_cell.angle_gamma   90.00
#
_symmetry.space_group_name_H-M   'P 1'
#
loop_
_entity.id
_entity.type
_entity.pdbx_description
1 polymer ?
#
loop_
_entity_poly.entity_id
_entity_poly.type
_entity_poly.pdbx_seq_one_letter_code
_entity_poly.pdbx_strand_id
1 'polypeptide(L)'
;MRKNGYTYLITILVIAVIVIAISYMIGIFNNNLIIYKNERDSIQSGMYAESMINISISDYDKLKEVCRKIYYDGKNDFLNIKPEYTVDDIEIKKLEICNDSTFSKNGFLITSVIEYNGIEESCFAKGEIVNSLFTMGKSILNPRILEGDEINNLKETEIDFNDANKSIARVIEISQDCYMKKDGLNIIIYTEEIEETEFGKTVKENILHKYSCYDDIYLKQIGGTVAIEDVVKIYGIVELSSVYLYKDIEIQGILNLKGNINYIDSKAQINVKGITINTCGNSENNLNSEYDFDLVNRYSEHIKNFIRPKINTIQKSLPEI
;
A
#
# COMPACT_ATOMS: atom_id res chain seq x y z
N MET A 1 -95.43 13.47 -6.80
CA MET A 1 -94.38 12.99 -7.73
C MET A 1 -93.08 13.81 -7.73
N ARG A 2 -93.06 15.13 -7.43
CA ARG A 2 -91.82 15.95 -7.44
C ARG A 2 -90.84 15.76 -6.26
N LYS A 3 -91.29 15.30 -5.08
CA LYS A 3 -90.41 15.10 -3.91
C LYS A 3 -89.47 13.89 -4.05
N ASN A 4 -89.96 12.78 -4.60
CA ASN A 4 -89.16 11.56 -4.72
C ASN A 4 -88.06 11.71 -5.79
N GLY A 5 -88.32 12.44 -6.89
CA GLY A 5 -87.33 12.72 -7.94
C GLY A 5 -86.14 13.55 -7.46
N TYR A 6 -86.38 14.50 -6.54
CA TYR A 6 -85.31 15.29 -5.92
C TYR A 6 -84.42 14.43 -5.01
N THR A 7 -85.02 13.50 -4.25
CA THR A 7 -84.27 12.52 -3.45
C THR A 7 -83.40 11.62 -4.34
N TYR A 8 -83.92 11.13 -5.48
CA TYR A 8 -83.12 10.33 -6.42
C TYR A 8 -81.95 11.11 -7.03
N LEU A 9 -82.15 12.37 -7.41
CA LEU A 9 -81.08 13.23 -7.95
C LEU A 9 -79.97 13.47 -6.92
N ILE A 10 -80.33 13.74 -5.67
CA ILE A 10 -79.35 13.90 -4.58
C ILE A 10 -78.61 12.59 -4.34
N THR A 11 -79.31 11.45 -4.28
CA THR A 11 -78.66 10.15 -4.07
C THR A 11 -77.67 9.82 -5.19
N ILE A 12 -78.01 10.10 -6.45
CA ILE A 12 -77.08 9.92 -7.59
C ILE A 12 -75.85 10.81 -7.44
N LEU A 13 -76.04 12.07 -7.04
CA LEU A 13 -74.93 13.01 -6.83
C LEU A 13 -74.01 12.53 -5.69
N VAL A 14 -74.59 12.06 -4.58
CA VAL A 14 -73.84 11.51 -3.44
C VAL A 14 -73.06 10.26 -3.85
N ILE A 15 -73.69 9.33 -4.60
CA ILE A 15 -73.01 8.14 -5.12
C ILE A 15 -71.87 8.54 -6.06
N ALA A 16 -72.08 9.52 -6.95
CA ALA A 16 -71.04 9.99 -7.85
C ALA A 16 -69.82 10.57 -7.09
N VAL A 17 -70.06 11.39 -6.06
CA VAL A 17 -68.98 11.92 -5.20
C VAL A 17 -68.24 10.79 -4.48
N ILE A 18 -68.96 9.81 -3.93
CA ILE A 18 -68.36 8.65 -3.26
C ILE A 18 -67.49 7.83 -4.24
N VAL A 19 -67.99 7.56 -5.45
CA VAL A 19 -67.24 6.82 -6.47
C VAL A 19 -65.98 7.58 -6.87
N ILE A 20 -66.07 8.89 -7.09
CA ILE A 20 -64.90 9.74 -7.41
C ILE A 20 -63.88 9.70 -6.26
N ALA A 21 -64.33 9.79 -5.01
CA ALA A 21 -63.45 9.72 -3.84
C ALA A 21 -62.76 8.35 -3.71
N ILE A 22 -63.50 7.25 -3.93
CA ILE A 22 -62.93 5.89 -3.91
C ILE A 22 -61.92 5.71 -5.04
N SER A 23 -62.24 6.14 -6.27
CA SER A 23 -61.31 6.07 -7.40
C SER A 23 -60.03 6.87 -7.15
N TYR A 24 -60.15 8.05 -6.53
CA TYR A 24 -58.99 8.85 -6.14
C TYR A 24 -58.14 8.17 -5.07
N MET A 25 -58.76 7.58 -4.04
CA MET A 25 -58.04 6.83 -3.01
C MET A 25 -57.31 5.60 -3.58
N ILE A 26 -57.95 4.85 -4.50
CA ILE A 26 -57.33 3.71 -5.18
C ILE A 26 -56.13 4.19 -6.03
N GLY A 27 -56.26 5.32 -6.72
CA GLY A 27 -55.16 5.92 -7.49
C GLY A 27 -53.96 6.29 -6.61
N ILE A 28 -54.19 6.97 -5.48
CA ILE A 28 -53.13 7.29 -4.50
C ILE A 28 -52.50 6.01 -3.96
N PHE A 29 -53.30 5.02 -3.58
CA PHE A 29 -52.79 3.78 -2.99
C PHE A 29 -51.91 3.01 -3.98
N ASN A 30 -52.32 2.90 -5.24
CA ASN A 30 -51.52 2.25 -6.28
C ASN A 30 -50.20 3.00 -6.54
N ASN A 31 -50.23 4.34 -6.59
CA ASN A 31 -49.01 5.13 -6.76
C ASN A 31 -48.06 4.95 -5.57
N ASN A 32 -48.57 4.97 -4.34
CA ASN A 32 -47.77 4.75 -3.14
C ASN A 32 -47.16 3.34 -3.13
N LEU A 33 -47.90 2.31 -3.54
CA LEU A 33 -47.38 0.95 -3.67
C LEU A 33 -46.22 0.85 -4.66
N ILE A 34 -46.32 1.55 -5.80
CA ILE A 34 -45.23 1.61 -6.79
C ILE A 34 -44.01 2.32 -6.21
N ILE A 35 -44.21 3.45 -5.52
CA ILE A 35 -43.13 4.18 -4.85
C ILE A 35 -42.44 3.28 -3.82
N TYR A 36 -43.19 2.64 -2.92
CA TYR A 36 -42.62 1.73 -1.92
C TYR A 36 -41.89 0.53 -2.53
N LYS A 37 -42.40 -0.01 -3.64
CA LYS A 37 -41.71 -1.08 -4.36
C LYS A 37 -40.37 -0.58 -4.91
N ASN A 38 -40.37 0.58 -5.58
CA ASN A 38 -39.15 1.15 -6.15
C ASN A 38 -38.13 1.53 -5.07
N GLU A 39 -38.58 2.12 -3.95
CA GLU A 39 -37.71 2.42 -2.80
C GLU A 39 -37.08 1.14 -2.22
N ARG A 40 -37.88 0.09 -2.04
CA ARG A 40 -37.38 -1.20 -1.55
C ARG A 40 -36.36 -1.80 -2.52
N ASP A 41 -36.66 -1.80 -3.81
CA ASP A 41 -35.79 -2.39 -4.83
C ASP A 41 -34.48 -1.56 -4.99
N SER A 42 -34.54 -0.22 -4.84
CA SER A 42 -33.36 0.66 -4.74
C SER A 42 -32.53 0.36 -3.50
N ILE A 43 -33.15 0.24 -2.31
CA ILE A 43 -32.43 -0.12 -1.08
C ILE A 43 -31.71 -1.47 -1.26
N GLN A 44 -32.39 -2.46 -1.82
CA GLN A 44 -31.83 -3.78 -2.08
C GLN A 44 -30.61 -3.69 -3.02
N SER A 45 -30.74 -2.98 -4.15
CA SER A 45 -29.65 -2.77 -5.12
C SER A 45 -28.43 -2.10 -4.47
N GLY A 46 -28.67 -1.03 -3.69
CA GLY A 46 -27.61 -0.33 -2.96
C GLY A 46 -26.92 -1.19 -1.90
N MET A 47 -27.67 -2.04 -1.18
CA MET A 47 -27.09 -2.99 -0.22
C MET A 47 -26.22 -4.05 -0.92
N TYR A 48 -26.58 -4.48 -2.12
CA TYR A 48 -25.74 -5.38 -2.91
C TYR A 48 -24.46 -4.72 -3.40
N ALA A 49 -24.53 -3.47 -3.87
CA ALA A 49 -23.35 -2.71 -4.29
C ALA A 49 -22.34 -2.54 -3.13
N GLU A 50 -22.84 -2.20 -1.94
CA GLU A 50 -22.01 -2.13 -0.73
C GLU A 50 -21.46 -3.52 -0.32
N SER A 51 -22.27 -4.56 -0.44
CA SER A 51 -21.84 -5.93 -0.16
C SER A 51 -20.72 -6.38 -1.08
N MET A 52 -20.75 -6.04 -2.38
CA MET A 52 -19.66 -6.38 -3.31
C MET A 52 -18.34 -5.73 -2.90
N ILE A 53 -18.38 -4.48 -2.45
CA ILE A 53 -17.21 -3.81 -1.88
C ILE A 53 -16.71 -4.56 -0.65
N ASN A 54 -17.59 -4.91 0.28
CA ASN A 54 -17.21 -5.63 1.51
C ASN A 54 -16.63 -7.03 1.23
N ILE A 55 -17.15 -7.75 0.23
CA ILE A 55 -16.57 -9.02 -0.23
C ILE A 55 -15.18 -8.78 -0.82
N SER A 56 -15.02 -7.71 -1.61
CA SER A 56 -13.72 -7.32 -2.19
C SER A 56 -12.67 -7.02 -1.12
N ILE A 57 -13.10 -6.41 -0.01
CA ILE A 57 -12.23 -6.10 1.13
C ILE A 57 -11.90 -7.37 1.93
N SER A 58 -12.84 -8.30 2.03
CA SER A 58 -12.67 -9.54 2.78
C SER A 58 -11.65 -10.48 2.12
N ASP A 59 -11.55 -10.47 0.79
CA ASP A 59 -10.50 -11.15 0.03
C ASP A 59 -9.22 -10.30 -0.04
N TYR A 60 -8.57 -10.14 1.11
CA TYR A 60 -7.45 -9.22 1.29
C TYR A 60 -6.26 -9.53 0.37
N ASP A 61 -5.92 -10.80 0.15
CA ASP A 61 -4.78 -11.19 -0.69
C ASP A 61 -5.01 -10.80 -2.15
N LYS A 62 -6.23 -11.00 -2.65
CA LYS A 62 -6.61 -10.59 -4.01
C LYS A 62 -6.66 -9.06 -4.14
N LEU A 63 -7.20 -8.36 -3.15
CA LEU A 63 -7.18 -6.89 -3.13
C LEU A 63 -5.73 -6.37 -3.16
N LYS A 64 -4.84 -6.96 -2.35
CA LYS A 64 -3.41 -6.63 -2.33
C LYS A 64 -2.75 -6.84 -3.69
N GLU A 65 -3.04 -7.95 -4.38
CA GLU A 65 -2.51 -8.22 -5.72
C GLU A 65 -2.97 -7.18 -6.75
N VAL A 66 -4.27 -6.84 -6.75
CA VAL A 66 -4.84 -5.84 -7.66
C VAL A 66 -4.27 -4.45 -7.38
N CYS A 67 -4.19 -4.03 -6.12
CA CYS A 67 -3.58 -2.76 -5.74
C CYS A 67 -2.10 -2.71 -6.13
N ARG A 68 -1.36 -3.83 -6.05
CA ARG A 68 0.04 -3.92 -6.51
C ARG A 68 0.14 -3.62 -8.00
N LYS A 69 -0.72 -4.24 -8.84
CA LYS A 69 -0.74 -4.00 -10.29
C LYS A 69 -1.06 -2.55 -10.62
N ILE A 70 -2.08 -1.98 -9.98
CA ILE A 70 -2.47 -0.57 -10.19
C ILE A 70 -1.32 0.38 -9.83
N TYR A 71 -0.63 0.11 -8.73
CA TYR A 71 0.45 0.96 -8.23
C TYR A 71 1.68 0.97 -9.15
N TYR A 72 2.15 -0.20 -9.59
CA TYR A 72 3.38 -0.32 -10.38
C TYR A 72 3.13 -0.23 -11.89
N ASP A 73 2.04 -0.81 -12.39
CA ASP A 73 1.75 -0.87 -13.83
C ASP A 73 0.88 0.30 -14.31
N GLY A 74 0.25 1.05 -13.39
CA GLY A 74 -0.64 2.16 -13.73
C GLY A 74 -1.91 1.75 -14.48
N LYS A 75 -2.28 0.47 -14.47
CA LYS A 75 -3.44 -0.07 -15.18
C LYS A 75 -4.60 -0.25 -14.21
N ASN A 76 -5.76 0.32 -14.56
CA ASN A 76 -7.03 -0.01 -13.90
C ASN A 76 -7.33 -1.50 -14.11
N ASP A 77 -7.87 -2.16 -13.09
CA ASP A 77 -8.16 -3.59 -13.16
C ASP A 77 -9.60 -3.87 -12.71
N PHE A 78 -10.18 -4.91 -13.28
CA PHE A 78 -11.52 -5.36 -12.93
C PHE A 78 -11.44 -6.40 -11.83
N LEU A 79 -12.20 -6.18 -10.76
CA LEU A 79 -12.34 -7.17 -9.70
C LEU A 79 -13.33 -8.23 -10.18
N ASN A 80 -12.81 -9.35 -10.69
CA ASN A 80 -13.63 -10.52 -10.96
C ASN A 80 -13.96 -11.24 -9.66
N ILE A 81 -14.91 -10.71 -8.89
CA ILE A 81 -15.44 -11.32 -7.68
C ILE A 81 -16.83 -11.83 -8.00
N LYS A 82 -17.03 -13.14 -7.85
CA LYS A 82 -18.34 -13.76 -7.95
C LYS A 82 -18.82 -14.07 -6.53
N PRO A 83 -19.92 -13.47 -6.07
CA PRO A 83 -20.51 -13.89 -4.80
C PRO A 83 -20.98 -15.33 -4.89
N GLU A 84 -20.84 -16.07 -3.79
CA GLU A 84 -21.22 -17.48 -3.68
C GLU A 84 -22.75 -17.67 -3.74
N TYR A 85 -23.49 -16.63 -3.37
CA TYR A 85 -24.95 -16.60 -3.40
C TYR A 85 -25.41 -15.33 -4.13
N THR A 86 -26.10 -15.50 -5.26
CA THR A 86 -26.83 -14.42 -5.94
C THR A 86 -28.32 -14.67 -5.78
N VAL A 87 -29.07 -13.64 -5.41
CA VAL A 87 -30.53 -13.66 -5.54
C VAL A 87 -30.87 -13.53 -7.03
N ASP A 88 -31.98 -14.14 -7.44
CA ASP A 88 -32.50 -14.01 -8.80
C ASP A 88 -32.68 -12.52 -9.17
N ASP A 89 -32.46 -12.19 -10.45
CA ASP A 89 -32.61 -10.84 -11.03
C ASP A 89 -31.59 -9.77 -10.57
N ILE A 90 -30.41 -10.17 -10.09
CA ILE A 90 -29.27 -9.28 -9.84
C ILE A 90 -28.26 -9.34 -10.98
N GLU A 91 -27.89 -8.18 -11.52
CA GLU A 91 -26.80 -8.04 -12.49
C GLU A 91 -25.68 -7.15 -11.95
N ILE A 92 -24.45 -7.66 -11.95
CA ILE A 92 -23.25 -6.86 -11.64
C ILE A 92 -22.82 -6.14 -12.92
N LYS A 93 -23.14 -4.85 -13.04
CA LYS A 93 -22.73 -4.03 -14.18
C LYS A 93 -21.26 -3.65 -14.13
N LYS A 94 -20.76 -3.34 -12.93
CA LYS A 94 -19.40 -2.84 -12.74
C LYS A 94 -18.85 -3.25 -11.38
N LEU A 95 -17.62 -3.76 -11.37
CA LEU A 95 -16.79 -3.89 -10.17
C LEU A 95 -15.33 -3.69 -10.59
N GLU A 96 -14.80 -2.49 -10.37
CA GLU A 96 -13.46 -2.10 -10.81
C GLU A 96 -12.68 -1.41 -9.70
N ILE A 97 -11.35 -1.49 -9.77
CA ILE A 97 -10.44 -0.68 -8.97
C ILE A 97 -9.61 0.19 -9.91
N CYS A 98 -9.61 1.48 -9.63
CA CYS A 98 -8.84 2.47 -10.35
C CYS A 98 -7.86 3.16 -9.40
N ASN A 99 -6.75 3.67 -9.94
CA ASN A 99 -5.87 4.56 -9.19
C ASN A 99 -6.62 5.88 -8.91
N ASP A 100 -6.65 6.31 -7.65
CA ASP A 100 -7.26 7.59 -7.28
C ASP A 100 -6.17 8.59 -6.92
N SER A 101 -6.01 9.61 -7.78
CA SER A 101 -5.00 10.65 -7.62
C SER A 101 -5.31 11.66 -6.51
N THR A 102 -6.49 11.62 -5.86
CA THR A 102 -6.77 12.51 -4.72
C THR A 102 -5.87 12.23 -3.52
N PHE A 103 -5.42 10.98 -3.37
CA PHE A 103 -4.36 10.63 -2.43
C PHE A 103 -3.04 10.58 -3.21
N SER A 104 -2.09 11.43 -2.82
CA SER A 104 -0.72 11.49 -3.36
C SER A 104 -0.18 10.10 -3.77
N LYS A 105 -0.16 9.78 -5.08
CA LYS A 105 0.34 8.56 -5.74
C LYS A 105 -0.06 7.18 -5.17
N ASN A 106 -0.80 7.14 -4.08
CA ASN A 106 -0.97 5.96 -3.23
C ASN A 106 -2.46 5.65 -3.01
N GLY A 107 -3.39 6.30 -3.71
CA GLY A 107 -4.82 6.09 -3.55
C GLY A 107 -5.39 5.02 -4.46
N PHE A 108 -6.51 4.42 -4.05
CA PHE A 108 -7.35 3.64 -4.95
C PHE A 108 -8.83 3.93 -4.71
N LEU A 109 -9.62 3.74 -5.76
CA LEU A 109 -11.08 3.83 -5.75
C LEU A 109 -11.67 2.53 -6.28
N ILE A 110 -12.44 1.84 -5.45
CA ILE A 110 -13.30 0.73 -5.85
C ILE A 110 -14.65 1.30 -6.25
N THR A 111 -15.16 0.92 -7.42
CA THR A 111 -16.51 1.25 -7.88
C THR A 111 -17.32 -0.01 -8.09
N SER A 112 -18.47 -0.11 -7.44
CA SER A 112 -19.47 -1.16 -7.66
C SER A 112 -20.77 -0.56 -8.20
N VAL A 113 -21.31 -1.13 -9.27
CA VAL A 113 -22.60 -0.76 -9.85
C VAL A 113 -23.41 -2.03 -10.06
N ILE A 114 -24.59 -2.07 -9.44
CA ILE A 114 -25.51 -3.22 -9.44
C ILE A 114 -26.86 -2.79 -10.00
N GLU A 115 -27.48 -3.65 -10.80
CA GLU A 115 -28.87 -3.53 -11.23
C GLU A 115 -29.73 -4.61 -10.58
N TYR A 116 -30.86 -4.22 -9.98
CA TYR A 116 -31.88 -5.12 -9.43
C TYR A 116 -33.27 -4.63 -9.84
N ASN A 117 -34.08 -5.50 -10.45
CA ASN A 117 -35.42 -5.16 -10.95
C ASN A 117 -35.50 -3.88 -11.81
N GLY A 118 -34.44 -3.59 -12.59
CA GLY A 118 -34.36 -2.38 -13.43
C GLY A 118 -33.95 -1.10 -12.70
N ILE A 119 -33.54 -1.19 -11.43
CA ILE A 119 -32.99 -0.08 -10.65
C ILE A 119 -31.48 -0.27 -10.47
N GLU A 120 -30.72 0.69 -11.00
CA GLU A 120 -29.27 0.74 -10.87
C GLU A 120 -28.85 1.57 -9.66
N GLU A 121 -27.98 1.02 -8.81
CA GLU A 121 -27.37 1.72 -7.69
C GLU A 121 -25.86 1.51 -7.69
N SER A 122 -25.14 2.52 -7.22
CA SER A 122 -23.69 2.51 -7.13
C SER A 122 -23.19 2.61 -5.70
N CYS A 123 -22.04 2.02 -5.42
CA CYS A 123 -21.30 2.22 -4.19
C CYS A 123 -19.82 2.37 -4.51
N PHE A 124 -19.14 3.18 -3.70
CA PHE A 124 -17.74 3.55 -3.89
C PHE A 124 -16.96 3.32 -2.61
N ALA A 125 -15.74 2.82 -2.72
CA ALA A 125 -14.82 2.77 -1.60
C ALA A 125 -13.47 3.39 -1.96
N LYS A 126 -12.98 4.28 -1.10
CA LYS A 126 -11.67 4.92 -1.25
C LYS A 126 -10.73 4.43 -0.17
N GLY A 127 -9.46 4.30 -0.53
CA GLY A 127 -8.42 3.84 0.37
C GLY A 127 -7.00 4.18 -0.09
N GLU A 128 -6.04 3.79 0.72
CA GLU A 128 -4.61 3.92 0.47
C GLU A 128 -4.02 2.54 0.13
N ILE A 129 -3.17 2.49 -0.87
CA ILE A 129 -2.43 1.31 -1.33
C ILE A 129 -1.18 1.07 -0.47
N VAL A 130 -0.44 2.15 -0.20
CA VAL A 130 0.86 2.10 0.47
C VAL A 130 0.64 2.05 1.97
N ASN A 131 1.42 1.21 2.64
CA ASN A 131 1.42 1.13 4.09
C ASN A 131 1.80 2.49 4.70
N SER A 132 0.92 3.00 5.57
CA SER A 132 1.08 4.28 6.27
C SER A 132 2.46 4.47 6.93
N LEU A 133 3.09 3.37 7.36
CA LEU A 133 4.43 3.37 7.95
C LEU A 133 5.50 4.01 7.06
N PHE A 134 5.36 3.92 5.73
CA PHE A 134 6.27 4.52 4.76
C PHE A 134 5.85 5.91 4.29
N THR A 135 4.64 6.37 4.60
CA THR A 135 4.11 7.69 4.19
C THR A 135 4.06 8.71 5.33
N MET A 136 4.30 8.29 6.58
CA MET A 136 4.35 9.15 7.76
C MET A 136 5.43 10.23 7.75
N GLY A 137 6.42 10.16 6.85
CA GLY A 137 7.51 11.12 6.77
C GLY A 137 8.58 10.99 7.87
N LYS A 138 8.56 9.89 8.63
CA LYS A 138 9.60 9.60 9.65
C LYS A 138 10.85 9.04 8.97
N SER A 139 12.02 9.66 9.19
CA SER A 139 13.28 9.18 8.61
C SER A 139 13.75 7.85 9.19
N ILE A 140 13.43 7.59 10.46
CA ILE A 140 13.83 6.37 11.18
C ILE A 140 12.58 5.69 11.75
N LEU A 141 12.44 4.42 11.39
CA LEU A 141 11.37 3.53 11.84
C LEU A 141 11.94 2.57 12.87
N ASN A 142 11.63 2.80 14.14
CA ASN A 142 12.07 1.95 15.23
C ASN A 142 10.96 1.74 16.28
N PRO A 143 11.01 0.69 17.10
CA PRO A 143 10.01 0.44 18.14
C PRO A 143 9.92 1.50 19.25
N ARG A 144 10.85 2.47 19.32
CA ARG A 144 10.82 3.56 20.32
C ARG A 144 10.01 4.76 19.83
N ILE A 145 9.87 4.93 18.52
CA ILE A 145 9.16 6.03 17.86
C ILE A 145 7.76 5.60 17.38
N LEU A 146 7.57 4.31 17.14
CA LEU A 146 6.31 3.72 16.69
C LEU A 146 5.47 3.21 17.86
N GLU A 147 4.16 3.22 17.72
CA GLU A 147 3.22 2.79 18.75
C GLU A 147 2.24 1.71 18.26
N GLY A 148 1.82 0.82 19.16
CA GLY A 148 0.76 -0.15 18.90
C GLY A 148 0.97 -1.01 17.65
N ASP A 149 0.01 -0.95 16.72
CA ASP A 149 -0.01 -1.74 15.49
C ASP A 149 1.14 -1.40 14.52
N GLU A 150 1.71 -0.19 14.62
CA GLU A 150 2.85 0.22 13.78
C GLU A 150 4.09 -0.64 14.06
N ILE A 151 4.28 -1.08 15.31
CA ILE A 151 5.40 -1.95 15.68
C ILE A 151 5.24 -3.34 15.05
N ASN A 152 4.01 -3.87 15.03
CA ASN A 152 3.73 -5.15 14.40
C ASN A 152 3.95 -5.04 12.88
N ASN A 153 3.48 -3.96 12.26
CA ASN A 153 3.74 -3.69 10.85
C ASN A 153 5.24 -3.55 10.58
N LEU A 154 6.00 -2.89 11.45
CA LEU A 154 7.45 -2.79 11.32
C LEU A 154 8.12 -4.17 11.34
N LYS A 155 7.70 -5.07 12.24
CA LYS A 155 8.23 -6.45 12.31
C LYS A 155 7.91 -7.29 11.08
N GLU A 156 6.81 -7.01 10.40
CA GLU A 156 6.45 -7.62 9.11
C GLU A 156 7.21 -7.02 7.93
N THR A 157 8.02 -5.98 8.16
CA THR A 157 8.85 -5.34 7.13
C THR A 157 10.07 -6.20 6.85
N GLU A 158 9.84 -7.22 6.03
CA GLU A 158 10.88 -8.07 5.49
C GLU A 158 11.30 -7.53 4.11
N ILE A 159 12.61 -7.39 3.92
CA ILE A 159 13.21 -7.07 2.64
C ILE A 159 13.48 -8.40 1.95
N ASP A 160 12.74 -8.65 0.87
CA ASP A 160 12.85 -9.87 0.08
C ASP A 160 13.29 -9.52 -1.34
N PHE A 161 14.52 -9.91 -1.66
CA PHE A 161 15.06 -9.79 -2.99
C PHE A 161 14.83 -11.11 -3.72
N ASN A 162 13.63 -11.27 -4.25
CA ASN A 162 13.27 -12.45 -5.02
C ASN A 162 13.87 -12.36 -6.44
N ASP A 163 14.46 -13.45 -6.93
CA ASP A 163 15.19 -13.54 -8.21
C ASP A 163 14.36 -13.11 -9.44
N ALA A 164 13.03 -13.09 -9.32
CA ALA A 164 12.10 -12.68 -10.37
C ALA A 164 12.03 -11.15 -10.60
N ASN A 165 12.41 -10.32 -9.62
CA ASN A 165 12.33 -8.83 -9.68
C ASN A 165 13.67 -8.19 -10.14
N LYS A 166 14.42 -8.89 -10.99
CA LYS A 166 15.85 -8.67 -11.28
C LYS A 166 16.21 -7.42 -12.12
N SER A 167 15.47 -6.32 -12.03
CA SER A 167 15.69 -5.16 -12.91
C SER A 167 16.39 -3.95 -12.28
N ILE A 168 16.33 -3.74 -10.96
CA ILE A 168 16.78 -2.45 -10.39
C ILE A 168 18.17 -2.52 -9.76
N ALA A 169 18.46 -3.50 -8.89
CA ALA A 169 19.72 -3.50 -8.12
C ALA A 169 20.54 -4.79 -8.22
N ARG A 170 21.87 -4.65 -8.23
CA ARG A 170 22.83 -5.75 -8.16
C ARG A 170 22.93 -6.26 -6.72
N VAL A 171 22.72 -7.56 -6.51
CA VAL A 171 22.83 -8.19 -5.19
C VAL A 171 24.29 -8.44 -4.83
N ILE A 172 24.68 -8.06 -3.62
CA ILE A 172 26.01 -8.27 -3.03
C ILE A 172 25.82 -8.83 -1.63
N GLU A 173 26.29 -10.05 -1.40
CA GLU A 173 26.19 -10.72 -0.11
C GLU A 173 27.54 -10.70 0.60
N ILE A 174 27.54 -10.29 1.87
CA ILE A 174 28.73 -10.30 2.74
C ILE A 174 28.52 -11.38 3.81
N SER A 175 29.41 -12.36 3.81
CA SER A 175 29.36 -13.52 4.72
C SER A 175 30.56 -13.60 5.68
N GLN A 176 31.56 -12.74 5.51
CA GLN A 176 32.82 -12.73 6.26
C GLN A 176 33.27 -11.30 6.57
N ASP A 177 34.25 -11.16 7.46
CA ASP A 177 34.84 -9.86 7.77
C ASP A 177 35.50 -9.27 6.53
N CYS A 178 35.17 -8.03 6.20
CA CYS A 178 35.66 -7.37 5.00
C CYS A 178 35.79 -5.85 5.18
N TYR A 179 36.54 -5.25 4.28
CA TYR A 179 36.73 -3.81 4.17
C TYR A 179 36.04 -3.28 2.91
N MET A 180 35.53 -2.06 2.99
CA MET A 180 34.92 -1.35 1.89
C MET A 180 35.60 0.01 1.71
N LYS A 181 36.05 0.28 0.49
CA LYS A 181 36.64 1.58 0.13
C LYS A 181 36.29 1.98 -1.29
N LYS A 182 36.52 3.26 -1.59
CA LYS A 182 36.38 3.83 -2.92
C LYS A 182 37.66 3.63 -3.72
N ASP A 183 37.53 3.18 -4.96
CA ASP A 183 38.61 3.05 -5.94
C ASP A 183 38.20 3.79 -7.23
N GLY A 184 38.51 5.09 -7.28
CA GLY A 184 38.11 5.98 -8.37
C GLY A 184 36.58 6.11 -8.48
N LEU A 185 36.02 5.59 -9.58
CA LEU A 185 34.57 5.54 -9.82
C LEU A 185 33.91 4.23 -9.34
N ASN A 186 34.68 3.35 -8.70
CA ASN A 186 34.18 2.08 -8.20
C ASN A 186 34.18 2.07 -6.68
N ILE A 187 33.36 1.20 -6.12
CA ILE A 187 33.47 0.73 -4.75
C ILE A 187 34.00 -0.69 -4.80
N ILE A 188 34.97 -0.98 -3.93
CA ILE A 188 35.56 -2.30 -3.76
C ILE A 188 35.28 -2.82 -2.36
N ILE A 189 34.89 -4.09 -2.29
CA ILE A 189 34.77 -4.86 -1.06
C ILE A 189 35.85 -5.93 -1.13
N TYR A 190 36.69 -6.02 -0.11
CA TYR A 190 37.84 -6.93 -0.10
C TYR A 190 38.12 -7.47 1.29
N THR A 191 38.89 -8.55 1.36
CA THR A 191 39.49 -9.04 2.60
C THR A 191 41.00 -8.91 2.55
N GLU A 192 41.61 -8.87 3.72
CA GLU A 192 43.05 -8.83 3.86
C GLU A 192 43.59 -10.21 4.22
N GLU A 193 44.57 -10.68 3.48
CA GLU A 193 45.42 -11.80 3.88
C GLU A 193 46.80 -11.25 4.27
N ILE A 194 47.23 -11.58 5.49
CA ILE A 194 48.57 -11.23 5.96
C ILE A 194 49.52 -12.34 5.50
N GLU A 195 50.35 -12.03 4.51
CA GLU A 195 51.43 -12.90 4.09
C GLU A 195 52.69 -12.51 4.89
N GLU A 196 53.24 -13.46 5.67
CA GLU A 196 54.55 -13.29 6.31
C GLU A 196 55.64 -13.65 5.28
N THR A 197 56.41 -12.65 4.87
CA THR A 197 57.59 -12.82 3.99
C THR A 197 58.87 -12.63 4.78
N GLU A 198 60.01 -13.07 4.24
CA GLU A 198 61.34 -12.88 4.86
C GLU A 198 61.69 -11.41 5.14
N PHE A 199 61.00 -10.45 4.50
CA PHE A 199 61.20 -9.01 4.65
C PHE A 199 60.14 -8.31 5.52
N GLY A 200 59.19 -9.05 6.10
CA GLY A 200 58.13 -8.54 6.98
C GLY A 200 56.73 -9.00 6.60
N LYS A 201 55.73 -8.42 7.27
CA LYS A 201 54.30 -8.66 6.99
C LYS A 201 53.85 -7.80 5.82
N THR A 202 53.38 -8.43 4.75
CA THR A 202 52.71 -7.75 3.64
C THR A 202 51.22 -8.05 3.67
N VAL A 203 50.41 -7.00 3.55
CA VAL A 203 48.94 -7.13 3.48
C VAL A 203 48.57 -7.25 2.01
N LYS A 204 47.88 -8.34 1.66
CA LYS A 204 47.36 -8.57 0.32
C LYS A 204 45.84 -8.41 0.33
N GLU A 205 45.35 -7.57 -0.58
CA GLU A 205 43.93 -7.30 -0.75
C GLU A 205 43.31 -8.31 -1.71
N ASN A 206 42.39 -9.13 -1.21
CA ASN A 206 41.59 -10.05 -2.02
C ASN A 206 40.22 -9.42 -2.30
N ILE A 207 40.06 -8.85 -3.50
CA ILE A 207 38.82 -8.19 -3.90
C ILE A 207 37.70 -9.23 -4.05
N LEU A 208 36.68 -9.13 -3.21
CA LEU A 208 35.47 -9.95 -3.29
C LEU A 208 34.51 -9.39 -4.34
N HIS A 209 34.30 -8.07 -4.32
CA HIS A 209 33.38 -7.38 -5.21
C HIS A 209 33.93 -6.05 -5.68
N LYS A 210 33.62 -5.70 -6.93
CA LYS A 210 33.86 -4.40 -7.53
C LYS A 210 32.64 -3.98 -8.34
N TYR A 211 32.16 -2.77 -8.11
CA TYR A 211 30.98 -2.20 -8.77
C TYR A 211 31.10 -0.69 -8.89
N SER A 212 30.34 -0.10 -9.81
CA SER A 212 30.36 1.34 -10.03
C SER A 212 29.68 2.06 -8.86
N CYS A 213 30.15 3.23 -8.49
CA CYS A 213 29.49 4.08 -7.48
C CYS A 213 28.12 4.62 -7.92
N TYR A 214 27.72 4.37 -9.17
CA TYR A 214 26.42 4.72 -9.73
C TYR A 214 25.47 3.52 -9.87
N ASP A 215 25.94 2.31 -9.58
CA ASP A 215 25.09 1.12 -9.64
C ASP A 215 24.13 1.13 -8.44
N ASP A 216 22.86 0.81 -8.69
CA ASP A 216 21.94 0.46 -7.62
C ASP A 216 22.34 -0.93 -7.10
N ILE A 217 22.54 -1.06 -5.79
CA ILE A 217 22.96 -2.31 -5.15
C ILE A 217 22.01 -2.72 -4.02
N TYR A 218 21.86 -4.02 -3.86
CA TYR A 218 21.33 -4.61 -2.63
C TYR A 218 22.48 -5.24 -1.86
N LEU A 219 22.96 -4.56 -0.84
CA LEU A 219 24.02 -5.04 0.04
C LEU A 219 23.38 -5.79 1.22
N LYS A 220 23.64 -7.09 1.32
CA LYS A 220 23.10 -7.92 2.41
C LYS A 220 24.22 -8.51 3.24
N GLN A 221 24.34 -8.07 4.48
CA GLN A 221 25.25 -8.68 5.45
C GLN A 221 24.60 -9.88 6.13
N ILE A 222 25.04 -11.07 5.75
CA ILE A 222 24.61 -12.35 6.31
C ILE A 222 25.54 -12.77 7.46
N GLY A 223 26.82 -12.37 7.41
CA GLY A 223 27.82 -12.66 8.43
C GLY A 223 29.02 -11.71 8.38
N GLY A 224 29.91 -11.83 9.38
CA GLY A 224 31.11 -10.99 9.52
C GLY A 224 30.83 -9.54 9.89
N THR A 225 31.86 -8.70 9.82
CA THR A 225 31.86 -7.26 10.08
C THR A 225 32.34 -6.49 8.85
N VAL A 226 31.67 -5.40 8.50
CA VAL A 226 32.07 -4.52 7.40
C VAL A 226 32.76 -3.28 7.95
N ALA A 227 34.04 -3.11 7.59
CA ALA A 227 34.81 -1.92 7.90
C ALA A 227 34.75 -0.91 6.75
N ILE A 228 34.29 0.31 7.02
CA ILE A 228 34.24 1.40 6.02
C ILE A 228 35.50 2.26 6.15
N GLU A 229 36.40 2.17 5.19
CA GLU A 229 37.72 2.81 5.24
C GLU A 229 37.81 4.15 4.50
N ASP A 230 36.93 4.37 3.52
CA ASP A 230 36.86 5.60 2.75
C ASP A 230 35.41 6.10 2.65
N VAL A 231 35.22 7.34 2.21
CA VAL A 231 33.89 7.91 1.98
C VAL A 231 33.23 7.21 0.80
N VAL A 232 32.23 6.39 1.09
CA VAL A 232 31.50 5.59 0.10
C VAL A 232 30.06 6.07 -0.04
N LYS A 233 29.55 6.02 -1.28
CA LYS A 233 28.17 6.36 -1.59
C LYS A 233 27.48 5.20 -2.29
N ILE A 234 26.40 4.72 -1.70
CA ILE A 234 25.63 3.58 -2.14
C ILE A 234 24.24 4.04 -2.57
N TYR A 235 23.80 3.62 -3.75
CA TYR A 235 22.41 3.73 -4.16
C TYR A 235 21.76 2.35 -3.98
N GLY A 236 20.62 2.28 -3.30
CA GLY A 236 19.90 1.01 -3.14
C GLY A 236 19.50 0.66 -1.72
N ILE A 237 19.49 -0.64 -1.45
CA ILE A 237 19.08 -1.20 -0.18
C ILE A 237 20.31 -1.78 0.53
N VAL A 238 20.51 -1.42 1.79
CA VAL A 238 21.66 -1.84 2.58
C VAL A 238 21.17 -2.47 3.88
N GLU A 239 21.49 -3.74 4.10
CA GLU A 239 21.24 -4.44 5.36
C GLU A 239 22.53 -4.67 6.12
N LEU A 240 22.67 -4.00 7.27
CA LEU A 240 23.87 -4.06 8.09
C LEU A 240 23.54 -4.62 9.47
N SER A 241 24.29 -5.65 9.85
CA SER A 241 24.25 -6.32 11.15
C SER A 241 25.44 -5.97 12.03
N SER A 242 26.63 -5.75 11.45
CA SER A 242 27.84 -5.34 12.16
C SER A 242 28.69 -4.46 11.26
N VAL A 243 28.75 -3.16 11.57
CA VAL A 243 29.48 -2.18 10.78
C VAL A 243 30.48 -1.45 11.67
N TYR A 244 31.64 -1.16 11.09
CA TYR A 244 32.74 -0.46 11.74
C TYR A 244 33.18 0.73 10.90
N LEU A 245 32.97 1.95 11.42
CA LEU A 245 33.18 3.18 10.66
C LEU A 245 34.57 3.80 10.93
N TYR A 246 35.42 3.84 9.91
CA TYR A 246 36.60 4.73 9.88
C TYR A 246 36.30 6.04 9.11
N LYS A 247 35.36 5.98 8.16
CA LYS A 247 34.88 7.10 7.32
C LYS A 247 33.37 7.03 7.12
N ASP A 248 32.82 8.09 6.54
CA ASP A 248 31.39 8.22 6.30
C ASP A 248 30.88 7.27 5.20
N ILE A 249 29.65 6.81 5.35
CA ILE A 249 28.92 6.06 4.32
C ILE A 249 27.60 6.78 4.02
N GLU A 250 27.40 7.14 2.77
CA GLU A 250 26.16 7.73 2.27
C GLU A 250 25.30 6.66 1.60
N ILE A 251 24.04 6.52 2.02
CA ILE A 251 23.07 5.57 1.46
C ILE A 251 21.91 6.38 0.89
N GLN A 252 21.67 6.24 -0.41
CA GLN A 252 20.56 6.84 -1.16
C GLN A 252 19.52 5.74 -1.42
N GLY A 253 18.59 5.57 -0.47
CA GLY A 253 17.61 4.49 -0.47
C GLY A 253 17.28 4.01 0.94
N ILE A 254 17.34 2.70 1.15
CA ILE A 254 16.83 2.05 2.37
C ILE A 254 17.98 1.46 3.17
N LEU A 255 18.10 1.83 4.44
CA LEU A 255 18.98 1.17 5.40
C LEU A 255 18.16 0.28 6.33
N ASN A 256 18.42 -1.03 6.34
CA ASN A 256 17.89 -1.95 7.34
C ASN A 256 18.97 -2.24 8.39
N LEU A 257 18.84 -1.63 9.56
CA LEU A 257 19.79 -1.73 10.66
C LEU A 257 19.43 -2.91 11.56
N LYS A 258 20.15 -4.01 11.40
CA LYS A 258 19.96 -5.26 12.16
C LYS A 258 20.82 -5.37 13.41
N GLY A 259 21.93 -4.62 13.50
CA GLY A 259 22.74 -4.54 14.72
C GLY A 259 23.27 -3.13 15.02
N ASN A 260 24.12 -3.02 16.03
CA ASN A 260 24.67 -1.73 16.47
C ASN A 260 25.74 -1.21 15.51
N ILE A 261 25.83 0.12 15.41
CA ILE A 261 26.89 0.82 14.69
C ILE A 261 28.09 0.97 15.63
N ASN A 262 29.24 0.40 15.25
CA ASN A 262 30.50 0.54 15.99
C ASN A 262 31.43 1.52 15.27
N TYR A 263 32.26 2.24 16.03
CA TYR A 263 33.19 3.25 15.51
C TYR A 263 34.41 3.39 16.41
N ILE A 264 35.56 3.76 15.84
CA ILE A 264 36.77 4.12 16.61
C ILE A 264 36.76 5.60 16.98
N ASP A 265 36.43 6.45 16.02
CA ASP A 265 36.42 7.91 16.17
C ASP A 265 34.97 8.40 15.97
N SER A 266 34.49 9.23 16.89
CA SER A 266 33.07 9.63 17.00
C SER A 266 32.58 10.53 15.86
N LYS A 267 33.44 10.86 14.90
CA LYS A 267 33.12 11.75 13.77
C LYS A 267 32.51 11.04 12.57
N ALA A 268 32.82 9.76 12.33
CA ALA A 268 32.32 9.06 11.15
C ALA A 268 30.82 8.73 11.30
N GLN A 269 30.04 8.89 10.23
CA GLN A 269 28.59 8.72 10.25
C GLN A 269 28.06 7.88 9.09
N ILE A 270 26.94 7.21 9.33
CA ILE A 270 26.06 6.68 8.29
C ILE A 270 25.04 7.76 7.96
N ASN A 271 25.09 8.28 6.73
CA ASN A 271 24.14 9.27 6.23
C ASN A 271 23.14 8.57 5.30
N VAL A 272 21.86 8.56 5.66
CA VAL A 272 20.80 7.94 4.87
C VAL A 272 19.90 9.02 4.30
N LYS A 273 19.71 9.04 2.99
CA LYS A 273 18.66 9.79 2.31
C LYS A 273 17.65 8.79 1.75
N GLY A 274 16.44 8.77 2.30
CA GLY A 274 15.42 7.75 2.02
C GLY A 274 14.74 7.30 3.31
N ILE A 275 15.07 6.11 3.84
CA ILE A 275 14.53 5.67 5.14
C ILE A 275 15.44 4.68 5.86
N THR A 276 15.45 4.75 7.19
CA THR A 276 16.08 3.74 8.05
C THR A 276 15.02 2.88 8.73
N ILE A 277 15.17 1.57 8.62
CA ILE A 277 14.37 0.55 9.31
C ILE A 277 15.25 -0.07 10.40
N ASN A 278 14.88 0.09 11.67
CA ASN A 278 15.60 -0.43 12.82
C ASN A 278 14.64 -1.25 13.69
N THR A 279 14.30 -2.45 13.22
CA THR A 279 13.30 -3.33 13.86
C THR A 279 13.73 -3.80 15.26
N CYS A 280 15.05 -3.95 15.48
CA CYS A 280 15.62 -4.41 16.74
C CYS A 280 15.80 -3.27 17.78
N GLY A 281 15.57 -2.01 17.41
CA GLY A 281 15.78 -0.88 18.32
C GLY A 281 17.25 -0.70 18.73
N ASN A 282 18.17 -1.00 17.81
CA ASN A 282 19.61 -0.82 17.96
C ASN A 282 19.98 0.64 18.22
N SER A 283 21.21 0.88 18.68
CA SER A 283 21.72 2.24 18.82
C SER A 283 21.83 2.93 17.46
N GLU A 284 21.23 4.11 17.36
CA GLU A 284 21.26 5.00 16.18
C GLU A 284 22.35 6.07 16.34
N ASN A 285 23.31 5.86 17.24
CA ASN A 285 24.46 6.73 17.36
C ASN A 285 25.23 6.70 16.03
N ASN A 286 25.70 7.87 15.59
CA ASN A 286 26.42 8.02 14.32
C ASN A 286 25.57 7.69 13.09
N LEU A 287 24.25 7.70 13.21
CA LEU A 287 23.30 7.65 12.11
C LEU A 287 22.66 9.02 11.93
N ASN A 288 22.69 9.55 10.71
CA ASN A 288 21.97 10.72 10.28
C ASN A 288 21.02 10.31 9.15
N SER A 289 19.71 10.53 9.31
CA SER A 289 18.71 10.03 8.38
C SER A 289 17.73 11.14 7.97
N GLU A 290 17.61 11.36 6.66
CA GLU A 290 16.71 12.31 6.02
C GLU A 290 15.68 11.53 5.20
N TYR A 291 14.39 11.74 5.48
CA TYR A 291 13.32 11.05 4.79
C TYR A 291 13.17 11.53 3.32
N ASP A 292 13.12 10.59 2.38
CA ASP A 292 12.84 10.86 0.96
C ASP A 292 11.95 9.75 0.37
N PHE A 293 10.67 10.06 0.16
CA PHE A 293 9.69 9.08 -0.34
C PHE A 293 10.00 8.58 -1.76
N ASP A 294 10.53 9.42 -2.64
CA ASP A 294 10.80 9.01 -4.03
C ASP A 294 11.92 7.95 -4.05
N LEU A 295 12.93 8.09 -3.18
CA LEU A 295 13.96 7.08 -3.00
C LEU A 295 13.44 5.80 -2.35
N VAL A 296 12.53 5.88 -1.37
CA VAL A 296 11.89 4.70 -0.78
C VAL A 296 11.05 3.97 -1.83
N ASN A 297 10.25 4.72 -2.60
CA ASN A 297 9.38 4.20 -3.64
C ASN A 297 10.16 3.53 -4.78
N ARG A 298 11.35 4.01 -5.12
CA ARG A 298 12.22 3.37 -6.13
C ARG A 298 12.56 1.92 -5.79
N TYR A 299 12.64 1.58 -4.50
CA TYR A 299 13.04 0.26 -4.02
C TYR A 299 11.89 -0.52 -3.34
N SER A 300 10.66 -0.02 -3.46
CA SER A 300 9.51 -0.53 -2.70
C SER A 300 9.07 -1.95 -3.09
N GLU A 301 9.37 -2.39 -4.31
CA GLU A 301 9.02 -3.73 -4.79
C GLU A 301 9.67 -4.86 -3.96
N HIS A 302 10.79 -4.55 -3.30
CA HIS A 302 11.57 -5.46 -2.47
C HIS A 302 11.12 -5.48 -0.99
N ILE A 303 10.09 -4.71 -0.63
CA ILE A 303 9.58 -4.62 0.73
C ILE A 303 8.21 -5.31 0.80
N LYS A 304 8.13 -6.43 1.54
CA LYS A 304 6.98 -7.36 1.56
C LYS A 304 5.64 -6.72 1.95
N ASN A 305 5.67 -5.75 2.85
CA ASN A 305 4.51 -5.08 3.43
C ASN A 305 4.36 -3.61 2.99
N PHE A 306 5.09 -3.19 1.94
CA PHE A 306 4.96 -1.83 1.40
C PHE A 306 3.58 -1.61 0.79
N ILE A 307 3.09 -2.56 0.00
CA ILE A 307 1.70 -2.60 -0.46
C ILE A 307 0.85 -3.21 0.65
N ARG A 308 0.02 -2.39 1.30
CA ARG A 308 -0.89 -2.78 2.38
C ARG A 308 -2.18 -1.96 2.26
N PRO A 309 -3.13 -2.39 1.42
CA PRO A 309 -4.35 -1.64 1.16
C PRO A 309 -5.14 -1.38 2.44
N LYS A 310 -5.59 -0.14 2.65
CA LYS A 310 -6.43 0.27 3.76
C LYS A 310 -7.60 1.10 3.25
N ILE A 311 -8.81 0.66 3.54
CA ILE A 311 -10.03 1.40 3.21
C ILE A 311 -10.24 2.50 4.24
N ASN A 312 -10.48 3.72 3.74
CA ASN A 312 -10.75 4.88 4.58
C ASN A 312 -12.26 5.20 4.63
N THR A 313 -12.96 5.05 3.50
CA THR A 313 -14.38 5.41 3.40
C THR A 313 -15.13 4.50 2.42
N ILE A 314 -16.39 4.20 2.74
CA ILE A 314 -17.37 3.57 1.83
C ILE A 314 -18.58 4.52 1.73
N GLN A 315 -19.02 4.85 0.52
CA GLN A 315 -20.07 5.83 0.27
C GLN A 315 -20.95 5.43 -0.92
N LYS A 316 -22.25 5.79 -0.88
CA LYS A 316 -23.21 5.51 -1.97
C LYS A 316 -23.10 6.50 -3.14
N SER A 317 -22.59 7.70 -2.88
CA SER A 317 -22.32 8.72 -3.89
C SER A 317 -20.84 8.75 -4.24
N LEU A 318 -20.53 9.18 -5.47
CA LEU A 318 -19.15 9.40 -5.88
C LEU A 318 -18.49 10.36 -4.86
N PRO A 319 -17.36 10.00 -4.22
CA PRO A 319 -16.79 10.83 -3.19
C PRO A 319 -16.23 12.10 -3.82
N GLU A 320 -16.50 13.25 -3.20
CA GLU A 320 -15.98 14.54 -3.66
C GLU A 320 -14.46 14.48 -3.81
N ILE A 321 -13.97 15.04 -4.93
CA ILE A 321 -12.55 15.09 -5.33
C ILE A 321 -11.91 16.32 -4.70
#